data_AF-X1HA62-F1
#
_entry.id   AF-X1HA62-F1
#
_cell.length_a   1.000
_cell.length_b   1.000
_cell.length_c   1.000
_cell.angle_alpha   90.00
_cell.angle_beta   90.00
_cell.angle_gamma   90.00
#
_symmetry.space_group_name_H-M   'P 1'
#
loop_
_entity.id
_entity.type
_entity.pdbx_description
1 polymer ?
#
loop_
_entity_poly.entity_id
_entity_poly.type
_entity_poly.pdbx_seq_one_letter_code
_entity_poly.pdbx_strand_id
1 'polypeptide(L)'
;FSDTEGESLLPTLRVLAWDDKDTVLHLDHAHETLKAKLRWPDDEKDVESWRTSWGSAFTLRPREVITTSKRLAVRMAEVATQIRNRANTVLEVETENGPLTKLYNAFQVALIHDLTPDDFADMYAQTVTYGLFAAACSRPAGLVAENLADMVPVTNPFLKELLGAFLEVGGKRGHIDFDELGVNDVVQLMLDADLEAVKRDFGDLRREEDPVIHFYEDFLREYDAKKKIQRGIFFTPQPVVSFIVRSVDEILRTEFGLEDGLADTATWGEMAE
;
A
#
# COMPACT_ATOMS: atom_id res chain seq x y z
N PHE A 1 -11.54 -26.10 -27.63
CA PHE A 1 -12.39 -26.78 -26.64
C PHE A 1 -12.40 -28.28 -26.92
N SER A 2 -11.48 -29.01 -26.29
CA SER A 2 -11.60 -30.40 -25.85
C SER A 2 -10.30 -30.74 -25.12
N ASP A 3 -10.43 -31.15 -23.87
CA ASP A 3 -9.34 -31.48 -22.97
C ASP A 3 -8.49 -32.65 -23.46
N THR A 4 -7.19 -32.61 -23.16
CA THR A 4 -6.33 -33.79 -23.11
C THR A 4 -5.74 -33.91 -21.71
N GLU A 5 -6.29 -34.89 -20.99
CA GLU A 5 -5.75 -35.71 -19.88
C GLU A 5 -4.64 -35.16 -18.98
N GLY A 6 -5.00 -34.90 -17.72
CA GLY A 6 -4.08 -34.75 -16.59
C GLY A 6 -4.63 -33.83 -15.50
N GLU A 7 -5.26 -34.40 -14.48
CA GLU A 7 -5.93 -33.75 -13.32
C GLU A 7 -7.20 -32.95 -13.66
N SER A 8 -8.32 -33.33 -13.04
CA SER A 8 -9.63 -32.68 -13.19
C SER A 8 -9.66 -31.31 -12.50
N LEU A 9 -8.94 -30.33 -13.04
CA LEU A 9 -9.18 -28.93 -12.73
C LEU A 9 -10.50 -28.55 -13.39
N LEU A 10 -11.53 -28.32 -12.58
CA LEU A 10 -12.80 -27.78 -13.04
C LEU A 10 -12.53 -26.58 -13.98
N PRO A 11 -13.26 -26.43 -15.09
CA PRO A 11 -13.06 -25.31 -16.01
C PRO A 11 -13.18 -24.00 -15.23
N THR A 12 -12.05 -23.29 -15.11
CA THR A 12 -11.98 -22.02 -14.41
C THR A 12 -12.47 -20.93 -15.36
N LEU A 13 -13.58 -20.28 -15.01
CA LEU A 13 -14.08 -19.13 -15.75
C LEU A 13 -13.02 -18.02 -15.67
N ARG A 14 -12.46 -17.66 -16.82
CA ARG A 14 -11.53 -16.54 -16.97
C ARG A 14 -12.30 -15.34 -17.48
N VAL A 15 -12.21 -14.21 -16.78
CA VAL A 15 -13.01 -13.01 -17.06
C VAL A 15 -12.10 -11.83 -17.35
N LEU A 16 -12.42 -11.11 -18.43
CA LEU A 16 -11.91 -9.76 -18.72
C LEU A 16 -13.15 -8.86 -18.66
N ALA A 17 -13.23 -8.00 -17.64
CA ALA A 17 -14.42 -7.20 -17.36
C ALA A 17 -14.28 -5.78 -17.93
N TRP A 18 -15.33 -5.31 -18.60
CA TRP A 18 -15.54 -3.90 -18.91
C TRP A 18 -17.05 -3.59 -18.89
N ASP A 19 -17.43 -2.35 -18.62
CA ASP A 19 -18.81 -1.86 -18.59
C ASP A 19 -18.97 -0.45 -19.20
N ASP A 20 -20.21 0.06 -19.24
CA ASP A 20 -20.56 1.36 -19.82
C ASP A 20 -20.32 2.56 -18.89
N LYS A 21 -19.85 2.31 -17.67
CA LYS A 21 -19.46 3.30 -16.65
C LYS A 21 -17.95 3.38 -16.46
N ASP A 22 -17.18 2.48 -17.07
CA ASP A 22 -15.73 2.47 -17.08
C ASP A 22 -15.15 3.75 -17.66
N THR A 23 -14.03 4.18 -17.09
CA THR A 23 -13.37 5.40 -17.55
C THR A 23 -12.50 5.17 -18.77
N VAL A 24 -12.05 6.29 -19.37
CA VAL A 24 -11.08 6.31 -20.47
C VAL A 24 -9.85 5.44 -20.17
N LEU A 25 -9.33 5.46 -18.93
CA LEU A 25 -8.14 4.67 -18.57
C LEU A 25 -8.43 3.16 -18.54
N HIS A 26 -9.60 2.78 -18.05
CA HIS A 26 -10.02 1.38 -18.03
C HIS A 26 -10.34 0.87 -19.44
N LEU A 27 -10.99 1.71 -20.26
CA LEU A 27 -11.25 1.43 -21.68
C LEU A 27 -9.96 1.37 -22.51
N ASP A 28 -8.99 2.24 -22.26
CA ASP A 28 -7.67 2.21 -22.91
C ASP A 28 -6.89 0.95 -22.52
N HIS A 29 -6.92 0.56 -21.24
CA HIS A 29 -6.32 -0.69 -20.78
C HIS A 29 -6.98 -1.91 -21.42
N ALA A 30 -8.32 -1.94 -21.50
CA ALA A 30 -9.06 -3.00 -22.16
C ALA A 30 -8.74 -3.04 -23.66
N HIS A 31 -8.68 -1.89 -24.32
CA HIS A 31 -8.32 -1.76 -25.73
C HIS A 31 -6.91 -2.31 -26.01
N GLU A 32 -5.91 -1.87 -25.25
CA GLU A 32 -4.53 -2.34 -25.40
C GLU A 32 -4.40 -3.82 -25.06
N THR A 33 -5.10 -4.31 -24.05
CA THR A 33 -5.12 -5.74 -23.69
C THR A 33 -5.73 -6.58 -24.81
N LEU A 34 -6.85 -6.14 -25.39
CA LEU A 34 -7.50 -6.81 -26.53
C LEU A 34 -6.59 -6.84 -27.76
N LYS A 35 -5.95 -5.71 -28.06
CA LYS A 35 -5.08 -5.54 -29.23
C LYS A 35 -3.76 -6.30 -29.12
N ALA A 36 -3.15 -6.31 -27.94
CA ALA A 36 -1.84 -6.90 -27.72
C ALA A 36 -1.90 -8.39 -27.41
N LYS A 37 -2.87 -8.83 -26.59
CA LYS A 37 -2.89 -10.18 -26.01
C LYS A 37 -3.98 -11.10 -26.58
N LEU A 38 -5.09 -10.53 -27.10
CA LEU A 38 -6.24 -11.30 -27.60
C LEU A 38 -6.32 -11.30 -29.14
N ARG A 39 -5.16 -11.34 -29.80
CA ARG A 39 -5.05 -11.46 -31.26
C ARG A 39 -4.79 -12.91 -31.71
N TRP A 40 -5.09 -13.18 -32.97
CA TRP A 40 -4.68 -14.44 -33.62
C TRP A 40 -3.14 -14.50 -33.69
N PRO A 41 -2.51 -15.68 -33.51
CA PRO A 41 -1.06 -15.80 -33.64
C PRO A 41 -0.64 -15.66 -35.11
N ASP A 42 0.51 -15.02 -35.34
CA ASP A 42 1.10 -14.90 -36.68
C ASP A 42 1.64 -16.27 -37.18
N ASP A 43 2.04 -17.15 -36.24
CA ASP A 43 2.44 -18.53 -36.52
C ASP A 43 1.42 -19.51 -35.90
N GLU A 44 0.59 -20.11 -36.75
CA GLU A 44 -0.44 -21.07 -36.34
C GLU A 44 0.11 -22.38 -35.76
N LYS A 45 1.43 -22.61 -35.86
CA LYS A 45 2.09 -23.82 -35.33
C LYS A 45 2.52 -23.69 -33.88
N ASP A 46 2.72 -22.46 -33.38
CA ASP A 46 3.10 -22.20 -31.99
C ASP A 46 1.87 -21.95 -31.10
N VAL A 47 1.11 -23.03 -30.92
CA VAL A 47 -0.14 -23.03 -30.14
C VAL A 47 0.13 -22.78 -28.65
N GLU A 48 1.31 -23.16 -28.14
CA GLU A 48 1.65 -23.05 -26.71
C GLU A 48 1.97 -21.61 -26.31
N SER A 49 2.79 -20.91 -27.11
CA SER A 49 3.06 -19.48 -26.92
C SER A 49 1.78 -18.64 -27.06
N TRP A 50 0.94 -18.97 -28.05
CA TRP A 50 -0.36 -18.32 -28.22
C TRP A 50 -1.26 -18.52 -26.99
N ARG A 51 -1.41 -19.75 -26.49
CA ARG A 51 -2.22 -20.02 -25.28
C ARG A 51 -1.70 -19.29 -24.05
N THR A 52 -0.39 -19.18 -23.91
CA THR A 52 0.24 -18.46 -22.79
C THR A 52 -0.04 -16.97 -22.86
N SER A 53 0.18 -16.35 -24.04
CA SER A 53 -0.10 -14.94 -24.27
C SER A 53 -1.59 -14.60 -24.12
N TRP A 54 -2.45 -15.39 -24.75
CA TRP A 54 -3.91 -15.24 -24.69
C TRP A 54 -4.43 -15.45 -23.26
N GLY A 55 -3.94 -16.48 -22.56
CA GLY A 55 -4.29 -16.76 -21.17
C GLY A 55 -3.86 -15.66 -20.20
N SER A 56 -2.77 -14.94 -20.50
CA SER A 56 -2.26 -13.82 -19.70
C SER A 56 -3.10 -12.55 -19.77
N ALA A 57 -4.07 -12.48 -20.71
CA ALA A 57 -5.04 -11.40 -20.77
C ALA A 57 -6.07 -11.49 -19.63
N PHE A 58 -6.25 -12.68 -19.04
CA PHE A 58 -7.24 -12.94 -18.01
C PHE A 58 -6.55 -13.13 -16.66
N THR A 59 -6.38 -12.03 -15.93
CA THR A 59 -5.77 -12.00 -14.60
C THR A 59 -6.74 -12.45 -13.50
N LEU A 60 -8.04 -12.32 -13.74
CA LEU A 60 -9.07 -12.63 -12.75
C LEU A 60 -9.30 -14.14 -12.62
N ARG A 61 -9.13 -14.65 -11.39
CA ARG A 61 -9.46 -16.03 -11.02
C ARG A 61 -10.90 -16.13 -10.47
N PRO A 62 -11.55 -17.30 -10.55
CA PRO A 62 -12.86 -17.49 -9.93
C PRO A 62 -12.79 -17.37 -8.40
N ARG A 63 -13.76 -16.65 -7.82
CA ARG A 63 -13.96 -16.25 -6.41
C ARG A 63 -13.32 -14.91 -6.03
N GLU A 64 -14.17 -13.89 -6.07
CA GLU A 64 -14.08 -12.58 -5.39
C GLU A 64 -12.71 -11.91 -5.33
N VAL A 65 -12.07 -11.72 -6.48
CA VAL A 65 -10.93 -10.80 -6.58
C VAL A 65 -11.39 -9.41 -6.13
N ILE A 66 -10.64 -8.82 -5.20
CA ILE A 66 -10.86 -7.44 -4.77
C ILE A 66 -10.36 -6.54 -5.90
N THR A 67 -11.27 -5.90 -6.61
CA THR A 67 -10.96 -5.05 -7.77
C THR A 67 -11.24 -3.57 -7.54
N THR A 68 -11.88 -3.20 -6.43
CA THR A 68 -12.22 -1.80 -6.13
C THR A 68 -11.50 -1.31 -4.89
N SER A 69 -11.15 -0.03 -4.93
CA SER A 69 -10.57 0.76 -3.83
C SER A 69 -11.30 0.55 -2.52
N LYS A 70 -12.63 0.74 -2.54
CA LYS A 70 -13.50 0.64 -1.37
C LYS A 70 -13.49 -0.78 -0.77
N ARG A 71 -13.57 -1.83 -1.61
CA ARG A 71 -13.55 -3.21 -1.10
C ARG A 71 -12.19 -3.53 -0.48
N LEU A 72 -11.10 -3.04 -1.08
CA LEU A 72 -9.76 -3.23 -0.51
C LEU A 72 -9.63 -2.51 0.84
N ALA A 73 -10.10 -1.26 0.95
CA ALA A 73 -10.07 -0.49 2.19
C ALA A 73 -10.79 -1.22 3.35
N VAL A 74 -12.00 -1.73 3.09
CA VAL A 74 -12.79 -2.49 4.09
C VAL A 74 -12.04 -3.75 4.51
N ARG A 75 -11.51 -4.52 3.57
CA ARG A 75 -10.79 -5.77 3.88
C ARG A 75 -9.47 -5.51 4.62
N MET A 76 -8.75 -4.46 4.25
CA MET A 76 -7.55 -4.04 4.97
C MET A 76 -7.88 -3.59 6.39
N ALA A 77 -8.99 -2.87 6.60
CA ALA A 77 -9.45 -2.48 7.92
C ALA A 77 -9.78 -3.71 8.79
N GLU A 78 -10.44 -4.73 8.23
CA GLU A 78 -10.70 -6.00 8.94
C GLU A 78 -9.40 -6.69 9.37
N VAL A 79 -8.44 -6.82 8.45
CA VAL A 79 -7.14 -7.47 8.73
C VAL A 79 -6.34 -6.67 9.76
N ALA A 80 -6.24 -5.35 9.61
CA ALA A 80 -5.57 -4.49 10.58
C ALA A 80 -6.20 -4.62 11.99
N THR A 81 -7.53 -4.72 12.06
CA THR A 81 -8.22 -4.90 13.35
C THR A 81 -7.83 -6.23 14.00
N GLN A 82 -7.71 -7.29 13.21
CA GLN A 82 -7.25 -8.59 13.70
C GLN A 82 -5.81 -8.54 14.19
N ILE A 83 -4.92 -7.86 13.45
CA ILE A 83 -3.51 -7.67 13.84
C ILE A 83 -3.42 -6.95 15.19
N ARG A 84 -4.16 -5.84 15.36
CA ARG A 84 -4.20 -5.10 16.63
C ARG A 84 -4.66 -5.99 17.78
N ASN A 85 -5.72 -6.77 17.58
CA ASN A 85 -6.24 -7.66 18.61
C ASN A 85 -5.23 -8.77 18.98
N ARG A 86 -4.52 -9.34 17.99
CA ARG A 86 -3.46 -10.33 18.23
C ARG A 86 -2.29 -9.71 18.98
N ALA A 87 -1.83 -8.52 18.56
CA ALA A 87 -0.75 -7.81 19.23
C ALA A 87 -1.10 -7.49 20.70
N ASN A 88 -2.32 -7.02 20.97
CA ASN A 88 -2.82 -6.82 22.33
C ASN A 88 -2.82 -8.12 23.14
N THR A 89 -3.32 -9.22 22.57
CA THR A 89 -3.35 -10.53 23.23
C THR A 89 -1.94 -11.01 23.57
N VAL A 90 -0.97 -10.82 22.68
CA VAL A 90 0.43 -11.18 22.91
C VAL A 90 1.03 -10.30 24.01
N LEU A 91 0.85 -8.99 23.96
CA LEU A 91 1.36 -8.06 24.98
C LEU A 91 0.82 -8.34 26.38
N GLU A 92 -0.40 -8.87 26.51
CA GLU A 92 -0.99 -9.24 27.81
C GLU A 92 -0.33 -10.47 28.45
N VAL A 93 0.14 -11.42 27.64
CA VAL A 93 0.68 -12.71 28.12
C VAL A 93 2.20 -12.78 28.06
N GLU A 94 2.82 -11.93 27.25
CA GLU A 94 4.26 -11.89 27.04
C GLU A 94 4.98 -11.29 28.26
N THR A 95 6.11 -11.88 28.62
CA THR A 95 6.93 -11.37 29.73
C THR A 95 7.63 -10.05 29.36
N GLU A 96 8.11 -9.29 30.34
CA GLU A 96 8.89 -8.05 30.12
C GLU A 96 10.10 -8.21 29.19
N ASN A 97 10.67 -9.41 29.12
CA ASN A 97 11.79 -9.74 28.25
C ASN A 97 11.40 -10.23 26.87
N GLY A 98 10.10 -10.38 26.63
CA GLY A 98 9.57 -10.79 25.35
C GLY A 98 9.76 -9.72 24.27
N PRO A 99 9.92 -10.15 23.03
CA PRO A 99 10.34 -9.27 21.96
C PRO A 99 9.30 -8.20 21.57
N LEU A 100 7.98 -8.47 21.64
CA LEU A 100 6.98 -7.45 21.32
C LEU A 100 6.90 -6.37 22.42
N THR A 101 7.07 -6.77 23.67
CA THR A 101 7.14 -5.90 24.85
C THR A 101 8.40 -5.03 24.83
N LYS A 102 9.55 -5.59 24.44
CA LYS A 102 10.77 -4.80 24.21
C LYS A 102 10.59 -3.76 23.12
N LEU A 103 9.89 -4.12 22.05
CA LEU A 103 9.59 -3.20 20.96
C LEU A 103 8.68 -2.08 21.44
N TYR A 104 7.58 -2.41 22.11
CA TYR A 104 6.71 -1.44 22.78
C TYR A 104 7.48 -0.45 23.65
N ASN A 105 8.36 -0.95 24.54
CA ASN A 105 9.16 -0.12 25.41
C ASN A 105 10.13 0.79 24.64
N ALA A 106 10.76 0.28 23.56
CA ALA A 106 11.63 1.09 22.71
C ALA A 106 10.85 2.23 22.04
N PHE A 107 9.64 1.96 21.56
CA PHE A 107 8.75 2.98 20.98
C PHE A 107 8.28 4.02 22.00
N GLN A 108 7.96 3.57 23.21
CA GLN A 108 7.55 4.46 24.28
C GLN A 108 8.69 5.42 24.68
N VAL A 109 9.94 4.94 24.71
CA VAL A 109 11.12 5.76 25.02
C VAL A 109 11.49 6.70 23.87
N ALA A 110 11.46 6.21 22.63
CA ALA A 110 11.97 6.95 21.48
C ALA A 110 10.98 7.96 20.89
N LEU A 111 9.67 7.70 20.98
CA LEU A 111 8.67 8.44 20.20
C LEU A 111 7.56 9.06 21.05
N ILE A 112 6.87 8.26 21.87
CA ILE A 112 5.64 8.68 22.57
C ILE A 112 5.67 8.17 24.02
N HIS A 113 5.98 9.05 24.98
CA HIS A 113 6.20 8.63 26.38
C HIS A 113 4.93 8.10 27.07
N ASP A 114 3.76 8.59 26.66
CA ASP A 114 2.44 8.22 27.14
C ASP A 114 1.75 7.14 26.28
N LEU A 115 2.52 6.43 25.45
CA LEU A 115 2.03 5.35 24.60
C LEU A 115 1.45 4.23 25.47
N THR A 116 0.19 3.86 25.23
CA THR A 116 -0.42 2.70 25.87
C THR A 116 -0.18 1.43 25.04
N PRO A 117 -0.28 0.22 25.63
CA PRO A 117 -0.16 -1.03 24.86
C PRO A 117 -1.12 -1.10 23.67
N ASP A 118 -2.36 -0.65 23.84
CA ASP A 118 -3.36 -0.62 22.76
C ASP A 118 -3.02 0.42 21.67
N ASP A 119 -2.48 1.58 22.04
CA ASP A 119 -2.03 2.57 21.06
C ASP A 119 -0.81 2.08 20.27
N PHE A 120 0.08 1.33 20.90
CA PHE A 120 1.18 0.66 20.22
C PHE A 120 0.69 -0.44 19.27
N ALA A 121 -0.21 -1.32 19.74
CA ALA A 121 -0.78 -2.38 18.90
C ALA A 121 -1.53 -1.80 17.68
N ASP A 122 -2.23 -0.69 17.88
CA ASP A 122 -2.89 0.06 16.82
C ASP A 122 -1.89 0.68 15.82
N MET A 123 -0.84 1.33 16.32
CA MET A 123 0.22 1.88 15.48
C MET A 123 0.93 0.80 14.67
N TYR A 124 1.23 -0.35 15.29
CA TYR A 124 1.80 -1.51 14.62
C TYR A 124 0.90 -2.01 13.50
N ALA A 125 -0.39 -2.25 13.78
CA ALA A 125 -1.35 -2.74 12.80
C ALA A 125 -1.49 -1.82 11.59
N GLN A 126 -1.60 -0.50 11.82
CA GLN A 126 -1.68 0.50 10.75
C GLN A 126 -0.40 0.53 9.92
N THR A 127 0.76 0.52 10.58
CA THR A 127 2.07 0.61 9.93
C THR A 127 2.32 -0.58 9.01
N VAL A 128 2.09 -1.79 9.52
CA VAL A 128 2.25 -3.01 8.73
C VAL A 128 1.27 -3.00 7.57
N THR A 129 -0.03 -2.82 7.85
CA THR A 129 -1.07 -2.92 6.82
C THR A 129 -0.87 -1.91 5.70
N TYR A 130 -0.60 -0.65 6.03
CA TYR A 130 -0.37 0.39 5.03
C TYR A 130 1.01 0.31 4.39
N GLY A 131 2.06 -0.02 5.14
CA GLY A 131 3.41 -0.22 4.61
C GLY A 131 3.46 -1.31 3.54
N LEU A 132 2.78 -2.43 3.78
CA LEU A 132 2.65 -3.51 2.82
C LEU A 132 1.86 -3.10 1.58
N PHE A 133 0.76 -2.36 1.76
CA PHE A 133 -0.02 -1.84 0.63
C PHE A 133 0.79 -0.86 -0.23
N ALA A 134 1.50 0.09 0.39
CA ALA A 134 2.34 1.05 -0.32
C ALA A 134 3.47 0.36 -1.09
N ALA A 135 4.08 -0.66 -0.48
CA ALA A 135 5.08 -1.50 -1.12
C ALA A 135 4.50 -2.26 -2.32
N ALA A 136 3.35 -2.91 -2.15
CA ALA A 136 2.67 -3.66 -3.21
C ALA A 136 2.22 -2.77 -4.38
N CYS A 137 1.77 -1.54 -4.08
CA CYS A 137 1.46 -0.55 -5.11
C CYS A 137 2.69 -0.10 -5.89
N SER A 138 3.84 0.02 -5.23
CA SER A 138 5.08 0.47 -5.87
C SER A 138 5.74 -0.63 -6.72
N ARG A 139 5.67 -1.88 -6.26
CA ARG A 139 6.26 -3.06 -6.94
C ARG A 139 5.32 -4.27 -6.81
N PRO A 140 4.42 -4.47 -7.77
CA PRO A 140 3.44 -5.57 -7.70
C PRO A 140 4.05 -6.97 -7.90
N ALA A 141 5.25 -7.08 -8.48
CA ALA A 141 5.93 -8.37 -8.69
C ALA A 141 6.96 -8.66 -7.59
N GLY A 142 6.87 -9.84 -6.98
CA GLY A 142 7.86 -10.34 -6.01
C GLY A 142 7.63 -9.94 -4.56
N LEU A 143 6.41 -9.55 -4.18
CA LEU A 143 6.05 -9.27 -2.78
C LEU A 143 6.19 -10.54 -1.93
N VAL A 144 7.14 -10.56 -1.01
CA VAL A 144 7.28 -11.58 0.04
C VAL A 144 7.58 -10.88 1.36
N ALA A 145 7.15 -11.44 2.49
CA ALA A 145 7.33 -10.80 3.80
C ALA A 145 8.81 -10.41 4.08
N GLU A 146 9.73 -11.18 3.51
CA GLU A 146 11.17 -11.08 3.71
C GLU A 146 11.84 -9.93 2.95
N ASN A 147 11.21 -9.33 1.93
CA ASN A 147 11.76 -8.22 1.15
C ASN A 147 10.99 -6.90 1.32
N LEU A 148 10.05 -6.86 2.28
CA LEU A 148 9.12 -5.75 2.47
C LEU A 148 9.79 -4.39 2.69
N ALA A 149 10.82 -4.33 3.53
CA ALA A 149 11.55 -3.08 3.82
C ALA A 149 12.21 -2.48 2.56
N ASP A 150 12.59 -3.33 1.60
CA ASP A 150 13.22 -2.92 0.34
C ASP A 150 12.21 -2.50 -0.73
N MET A 151 10.93 -2.78 -0.49
CA MET A 151 9.81 -2.51 -1.41
C MET A 151 9.01 -1.26 -1.02
N VAL A 152 9.14 -0.75 0.21
CA VAL A 152 8.50 0.52 0.62
C VAL A 152 9.08 1.69 -0.18
N PRO A 153 8.24 2.53 -0.82
CA PRO A 153 8.71 3.65 -1.60
C PRO A 153 9.51 4.67 -0.78
N VAL A 154 10.57 5.21 -1.37
CA VAL A 154 11.50 6.19 -0.76
C VAL A 154 10.79 7.49 -0.33
N THR A 155 9.60 7.75 -0.88
CA THR A 155 8.76 8.91 -0.55
C THR A 155 8.22 8.88 0.89
N ASN A 156 8.34 7.77 1.62
CA ASN A 156 8.01 7.70 3.04
C ASN A 156 9.15 7.08 3.88
N PRO A 157 10.24 7.86 4.14
CA PRO A 157 11.40 7.38 4.88
C PRO A 157 11.04 6.90 6.29
N PHE A 158 10.12 7.59 6.96
CA PHE A 158 9.65 7.22 8.29
C PHE A 158 8.95 5.85 8.29
N LEU A 159 8.01 5.61 7.37
CA LEU A 159 7.33 4.31 7.26
C LEU A 159 8.31 3.19 6.92
N LYS A 160 9.34 3.48 6.10
CA LYS A 160 10.39 2.52 5.77
C LYS A 160 11.25 2.17 6.98
N GLU A 161 11.72 3.16 7.73
CA GLU A 161 12.50 2.95 8.95
C GLU A 161 11.68 2.24 10.03
N LEU A 162 10.41 2.60 10.16
CA LEU A 162 9.48 2.01 11.11
C LEU A 162 9.20 0.55 10.79
N LEU A 163 8.82 0.26 9.53
CA LEU A 163 8.62 -1.11 9.06
C LEU A 163 9.92 -1.91 9.11
N GLY A 164 11.06 -1.29 8.78
CA GLY A 164 12.39 -1.87 8.93
C GLY A 164 12.69 -2.26 10.38
N ALA A 165 12.43 -1.37 11.34
CA ALA A 165 12.63 -1.64 12.76
C ALA A 165 11.71 -2.77 13.26
N PHE A 166 10.44 -2.82 12.81
CA PHE A 166 9.58 -3.97 13.08
C PHE A 166 10.21 -5.25 12.51
N LEU A 167 10.50 -5.28 11.21
CA LEU A 167 11.02 -6.46 10.51
C LEU A 167 12.41 -6.90 10.98
N GLU A 168 13.29 -6.00 11.41
CA GLU A 168 14.61 -6.34 11.97
C GLU A 168 14.49 -7.03 13.33
N VAL A 169 13.52 -6.62 14.15
CA VAL A 169 13.30 -7.18 15.49
C VAL A 169 12.63 -8.55 15.44
N GLY A 170 11.99 -8.94 14.34
CA GLY A 170 11.37 -10.27 14.17
C GLY A 170 11.76 -11.09 12.93
N GLY A 171 12.57 -10.58 12.01
CA GLY A 171 13.05 -11.31 10.84
C GLY A 171 14.48 -11.84 11.01
N LYS A 172 14.75 -13.08 10.54
CA LYS A 172 16.03 -13.87 10.46
C LYS A 172 17.02 -13.89 11.66
N ARG A 173 16.95 -12.94 12.59
CA ARG A 173 17.70 -12.84 13.86
C ARG A 173 16.77 -12.51 15.04
N GLY A 174 15.50 -12.21 14.81
CA GLY A 174 14.50 -11.89 15.81
C GLY A 174 13.76 -13.10 16.37
N HIS A 175 13.22 -12.96 17.59
CA HIS A 175 12.41 -13.97 18.29
C HIS A 175 10.89 -13.76 18.12
N ILE A 176 10.45 -12.80 17.28
CA ILE A 176 9.02 -12.53 17.01
C ILE A 176 8.59 -13.31 15.78
N ASP A 177 7.56 -14.14 15.92
CA ASP A 177 6.87 -14.71 14.77
C ASP A 177 5.86 -13.68 14.22
N PHE A 178 6.31 -12.90 13.23
CA PHE A 178 5.46 -11.91 12.57
C PHE A 178 4.33 -12.54 11.75
N ASP A 179 4.47 -13.81 11.38
CA ASP A 179 3.39 -14.55 10.73
C ASP A 179 2.24 -14.74 11.73
N GLU A 180 2.55 -15.07 12.99
CA GLU A 180 1.56 -15.14 14.07
C GLU A 180 0.88 -13.79 14.36
N LEU A 181 1.61 -12.68 14.21
CA LEU A 181 1.07 -11.32 14.38
C LEU A 181 0.23 -10.84 13.18
N GLY A 182 0.12 -11.61 12.10
CA GLY A 182 -0.80 -11.35 10.98
C GLY A 182 -0.20 -10.58 9.79
N VAL A 183 1.13 -10.48 9.67
CA VAL A 183 1.76 -9.91 8.47
C VAL A 183 1.39 -10.71 7.22
N ASN A 184 1.38 -12.04 7.32
CA ASN A 184 0.98 -12.93 6.21
C ASN A 184 -0.48 -12.72 5.78
N ASP A 185 -1.38 -12.35 6.71
CA ASP A 185 -2.78 -12.07 6.36
C ASP A 185 -2.88 -10.84 5.43
N VAL A 186 -2.01 -9.84 5.64
CA VAL A 186 -1.92 -8.66 4.77
C VAL A 186 -1.26 -8.99 3.45
N VAL A 187 -0.16 -9.77 3.45
CA VAL A 187 0.50 -10.21 2.21
C VAL A 187 -0.48 -10.99 1.35
N GLN A 188 -1.21 -11.94 1.94
CA GLN A 188 -2.20 -12.74 1.22
C GLN A 188 -3.33 -11.86 0.67
N LEU A 189 -3.82 -10.88 1.44
CA LEU A 189 -4.79 -9.91 0.96
C LEU A 189 -4.28 -9.11 -0.25
N MET A 190 -3.00 -8.73 -0.27
CA MET A 190 -2.40 -8.05 -1.41
C MET A 190 -2.28 -8.96 -2.64
N LEU A 191 -1.96 -10.25 -2.43
CA LEU A 191 -1.88 -11.24 -3.51
C LEU A 191 -3.25 -11.62 -4.10
N ASP A 192 -4.29 -11.60 -3.27
CA ASP A 192 -5.67 -11.90 -3.67
C ASP A 192 -6.37 -10.70 -4.34
N ALA A 193 -5.82 -9.49 -4.19
CA ALA A 193 -6.33 -8.27 -4.81
C ALA A 193 -5.74 -8.05 -6.21
N ASP A 194 -6.57 -7.62 -7.16
CA ASP A 194 -6.06 -7.08 -8.43
C ASP A 194 -5.67 -5.62 -8.20
N LEU A 195 -4.44 -5.40 -7.71
CA LEU A 195 -3.94 -4.08 -7.36
C LEU A 195 -3.93 -3.12 -8.56
N GLU A 196 -3.80 -3.63 -9.79
CA GLU A 196 -3.87 -2.80 -11.00
C GLU A 196 -5.32 -2.37 -11.30
N ALA A 197 -6.31 -3.25 -11.10
CA ALA A 197 -7.72 -2.87 -11.16
C ALA A 197 -8.09 -1.87 -10.06
N VAL A 198 -7.60 -2.10 -8.84
CA VAL A 198 -7.82 -1.20 -7.70
C VAL A 198 -7.19 0.18 -7.96
N LYS A 199 -5.97 0.25 -8.51
CA LYS A 199 -5.34 1.51 -8.98
C LYS A 199 -6.15 2.24 -10.04
N ARG A 200 -6.72 1.52 -11.01
CA ARG A 200 -7.59 2.11 -12.03
C ARG A 200 -8.86 2.68 -11.41
N ASP A 201 -9.54 1.93 -10.56
CA ASP A 201 -10.73 2.36 -9.82
C ASP A 201 -10.47 3.62 -8.97
N PHE A 202 -9.25 3.81 -8.42
CA PHE A 202 -8.86 5.08 -7.78
C PHE A 202 -8.76 6.26 -8.76
N GLY A 203 -8.07 6.07 -9.89
CA GLY A 203 -7.91 7.11 -10.90
C GLY A 203 -9.23 7.60 -11.48
N ASP A 204 -10.26 6.76 -11.42
CA ASP A 204 -11.62 7.06 -11.87
C ASP A 204 -12.35 8.02 -10.94
N LEU A 205 -12.06 7.95 -9.64
CA LEU A 205 -12.64 8.82 -8.63
C LEU A 205 -11.94 10.19 -8.60
N ARG A 206 -10.61 10.25 -8.81
CA ARG A 206 -9.79 11.48 -8.74
C ARG A 206 -8.54 11.40 -9.63
N ARG A 207 -8.58 12.01 -10.81
CA ARG A 207 -7.54 11.89 -11.87
C ARG A 207 -6.21 12.62 -11.62
N GLU A 208 -6.12 13.53 -10.64
CA GLU A 208 -4.96 14.43 -10.47
C GLU A 208 -4.12 14.17 -9.20
N GLU A 209 -4.47 13.16 -8.40
CA GLU A 209 -3.88 12.94 -7.07
C GLU A 209 -3.18 11.58 -6.95
N ASP A 210 -2.17 11.46 -6.06
CA ASP A 210 -1.48 10.19 -5.81
C ASP A 210 -2.46 9.16 -5.21
N PRO A 211 -2.75 8.05 -5.90
CA PRO A 211 -3.75 7.08 -5.49
C PRO A 211 -3.42 6.40 -4.16
N VAL A 212 -2.13 6.35 -3.76
CA VAL A 212 -1.69 5.73 -2.51
C VAL A 212 -2.07 6.59 -1.30
N ILE A 213 -1.95 7.92 -1.43
CA ILE A 213 -2.21 8.87 -0.33
C ILE A 213 -3.70 8.93 0.02
N HIS A 214 -4.60 9.01 -0.98
CA HIS A 214 -6.04 9.07 -0.71
C HIS A 214 -6.61 7.73 -0.26
N PHE A 215 -6.04 6.62 -0.72
CA PHE A 215 -6.43 5.31 -0.20
C PHE A 215 -6.19 5.21 1.30
N TYR A 216 -5.12 5.82 1.83
CA TYR A 216 -4.88 5.87 3.26
C TYR A 216 -6.06 6.50 4.01
N GLU A 217 -6.69 7.54 3.46
CA GLU A 217 -7.84 8.17 4.10
C GLU A 217 -9.09 7.29 4.14
N ASP A 218 -9.34 6.55 3.06
CA ASP A 218 -10.44 5.61 2.95
C ASP A 218 -10.20 4.40 3.87
N PHE A 219 -8.99 3.84 3.87
CA PHE A 219 -8.58 2.81 4.82
C PHE A 219 -8.76 3.26 6.27
N LEU A 220 -8.24 4.43 6.64
CA LEU A 220 -8.37 4.96 8.01
C LEU A 220 -9.84 5.19 8.41
N ARG A 221 -10.68 5.58 7.44
CA ARG A 221 -12.12 5.72 7.69
C ARG A 221 -12.77 4.39 8.01
N GLU A 222 -12.45 3.33 7.25
CA GLU A 222 -13.01 2.00 7.50
C GLU A 222 -12.39 1.33 8.75
N TYR A 223 -11.12 1.60 9.05
CA TYR A 223 -10.36 0.98 10.15
C TYR A 223 -10.69 1.60 11.52
N ASP A 224 -10.60 2.93 11.66
CA ASP A 224 -10.96 3.59 12.93
C ASP A 224 -11.39 5.04 12.70
N ALA A 225 -12.64 5.21 12.23
CA ALA A 225 -13.24 6.52 12.01
C ALA A 225 -13.22 7.43 13.26
N LYS A 226 -13.24 6.85 14.48
CA LYS A 226 -13.21 7.63 15.73
C LYS A 226 -11.80 8.10 16.06
N LYS A 227 -10.78 7.22 15.99
CA LYS A 227 -9.38 7.63 16.17
C LYS A 227 -8.92 8.55 15.05
N LYS A 228 -9.42 8.44 13.80
CA LYS A 228 -9.13 9.40 12.72
C LYS A 228 -9.48 10.83 13.10
N ILE A 229 -10.69 11.04 13.64
CA ILE A 229 -11.16 12.36 14.08
C ILE A 229 -10.36 12.84 15.30
N GLN A 230 -10.11 11.96 16.27
CA GLN A 230 -9.38 12.31 17.50
C GLN A 230 -7.90 12.62 17.25
N ARG A 231 -7.25 11.94 16.31
CA ARG A 231 -5.85 12.18 15.91
C ARG A 231 -5.68 13.32 14.92
N GLY A 232 -6.79 13.93 14.46
CA GLY A 232 -6.75 15.08 13.55
C GLY A 232 -6.11 14.77 12.20
N ILE A 233 -6.16 13.50 11.76
CA ILE A 233 -5.52 13.08 10.50
C ILE A 233 -6.41 13.53 9.35
N PHE A 234 -6.11 14.72 8.83
CA PHE A 234 -6.74 15.29 7.64
C PHE A 234 -5.66 15.59 6.62
N PHE A 235 -5.83 15.13 5.39
CA PHE A 235 -4.94 15.56 4.32
C PHE A 235 -5.20 17.03 3.98
N THR A 236 -4.14 17.83 3.94
CA THR A 236 -4.24 19.23 3.54
C THR A 236 -4.48 19.30 2.04
N PRO A 237 -5.57 19.94 1.56
CA PRO A 237 -5.87 20.01 0.13
C PRO A 237 -4.69 20.56 -0.69
N GLN A 238 -4.43 19.95 -1.84
CA GLN A 238 -3.32 20.36 -2.72
C GLN A 238 -3.30 21.86 -3.05
N PRO A 239 -4.45 22.55 -3.31
CA PRO A 239 -4.43 24.00 -3.54
C PRO A 239 -3.89 24.80 -2.35
N VAL A 240 -4.17 24.35 -1.13
CA VAL A 240 -3.67 25.00 0.10
C VAL A 240 -2.17 24.78 0.24
N VAL A 241 -1.69 23.56 0.03
CA VAL A 241 -0.26 23.26 0.05
C VAL A 241 0.48 24.06 -1.03
N SER A 242 -0.06 24.10 -2.25
CA SER A 242 0.54 24.86 -3.36
C SER A 242 0.60 26.35 -3.07
N PHE A 243 -0.45 26.91 -2.47
CA PHE A 243 -0.46 28.31 -2.02
C PHE A 243 0.65 28.56 -1.00
N ILE A 244 0.73 27.76 0.07
CA ILE A 244 1.76 27.91 1.10
C ILE A 244 3.16 27.87 0.50
N VAL A 245 3.46 26.85 -0.32
CA VAL A 245 4.79 26.68 -0.94
C VAL A 245 5.13 27.87 -1.84
N ARG A 246 4.20 28.31 -2.69
CA ARG A 246 4.43 29.43 -3.62
C ARG A 246 4.57 30.75 -2.88
N SER A 247 3.76 31.00 -1.85
CA SER A 247 3.85 32.22 -1.05
C SER A 247 5.16 32.29 -0.28
N VAL A 248 5.64 31.17 0.26
CA VAL A 248 6.96 31.13 0.92
C VAL A 248 8.07 31.38 -0.10
N ASP A 249 8.05 30.74 -1.26
CA ASP A 249 9.03 30.97 -2.35
C ASP A 249 9.06 32.43 -2.80
N GLU A 250 7.88 33.05 -2.94
CA GLU A 250 7.75 34.46 -3.30
C GLU A 250 8.35 35.37 -2.22
N ILE A 251 8.00 35.18 -0.95
CA ILE A 251 8.52 35.99 0.16
C ILE A 251 10.05 35.88 0.26
N LEU A 252 10.62 34.68 0.12
CA LEU A 252 12.07 34.47 0.15
C LEU A 252 12.77 35.29 -0.95
N ARG A 253 12.19 35.32 -2.15
CA ARG A 253 12.71 36.11 -3.28
C ARG A 253 12.54 37.61 -3.09
N THR A 254 11.35 38.05 -2.69
CA THR A 254 11.00 39.48 -2.72
C THR A 254 11.41 40.23 -1.47
N GLU A 255 11.30 39.62 -0.30
CA GLU A 255 11.57 40.28 0.99
C GLU A 255 12.94 39.93 1.56
N PHE A 256 13.43 38.71 1.31
CA PHE A 256 14.72 38.24 1.81
C PHE A 256 15.83 38.28 0.75
N GLY A 257 15.52 38.63 -0.51
CA GLY A 257 16.54 38.78 -1.56
C GLY A 257 17.22 37.47 -1.99
N LEU A 258 16.64 36.32 -1.65
CA LEU A 258 17.12 35.00 -2.04
C LEU A 258 16.58 34.69 -3.44
N GLU A 259 17.35 34.96 -4.50
CA GLU A 259 16.90 34.88 -5.89
C GLU A 259 16.33 33.49 -6.26
N ASP A 260 16.89 32.43 -5.68
CA ASP A 260 16.47 31.06 -5.95
C ASP A 260 15.30 30.60 -5.04
N GLY A 261 14.89 31.43 -4.08
CA GLY A 261 13.75 31.17 -3.19
C GLY A 261 13.95 29.91 -2.33
N LEU A 262 13.06 28.93 -2.45
CA LEU A 262 13.18 27.66 -1.72
C LEU A 262 14.39 26.81 -2.13
N ALA A 263 14.99 27.07 -3.29
CA ALA A 263 16.17 26.36 -3.76
C ALA A 263 17.49 27.06 -3.36
N ASP A 264 17.41 28.21 -2.71
CA ASP A 264 18.58 28.98 -2.31
C ASP A 264 19.37 28.25 -1.20
N THR A 265 20.69 28.22 -1.32
CA THR A 265 21.59 27.52 -0.39
C THR A 265 22.21 28.44 0.66
N ALA A 266 21.86 29.73 0.66
CA ALA A 266 22.34 30.69 1.65
C ALA A 266 22.02 30.23 3.07
N THR A 267 23.00 30.35 3.95
CA THR A 267 22.87 29.96 5.35
C THR A 267 22.33 31.12 6.19
N TRP A 268 21.72 30.78 7.33
CA TRP A 268 21.24 31.78 8.29
C TRP A 268 22.33 32.76 8.75
N GLY A 269 23.60 32.32 8.80
CA GLY A 269 24.72 33.19 9.16
C GLY A 269 25.04 34.26 8.11
N GLU A 270 24.85 33.95 6.83
CA GLU A 270 25.08 34.88 5.71
C GLU A 270 23.94 35.90 5.56
N MET A 271 22.76 35.59 6.11
CA MET A 271 21.55 36.42 6.04
C MET A 271 21.35 37.36 7.23
N ALA A 272 22.02 37.12 8.35
CA ALA A 272 21.79 37.81 9.62
C ALA A 272 22.81 38.92 9.95
N GLU A 273 23.78 39.17 9.07
CA GLU A 273 24.72 40.31 9.15
C GLU A 273 24.19 41.53 8.37
#